data_AF-A0A9W9CUR3-F1
#
_entry.id   AF-A0A9W9CUR3-F1
#
_cell.length_a   1.000
_cell.length_b   1.000
_cell.length_c   1.000
_cell.angle_alpha   90.00
_cell.angle_beta   90.00
_cell.angle_gamma   90.00
#
_symmetry.space_group_name_H-M   'P 1'
#
loop_
_entity.id
_entity.type
_entity.pdbx_description
1 polymer ?
#
loop_
_entity_poly.entity_id
_entity_poly.type
_entity_poly.pdbx_seq_one_letter_code
_entity_poly.pdbx_strand_id
1 'polypeptide(L)'
;MHFSSLTLLAGYAFQATLAKATEEVAHVKRQSPTPAASACTTFQTPTIPGVTVVSVQAARRQGVVVNTTLMGDNGPQRVPPLDICDVNVTLSHGTSGDRVRVEVWMPLNNWNGRFQATGGGGFVAGTFGQAMAPQVAAGFAASSTDAGIPAGTSMTGVIGNQQLYQNFQSLSVHEMALVGKDIVRQFYGRAASFSYWNGCSTGGRQGYVEAEVFPTDFNGILAAAPAINFNRFSAASLWPTVAQASMGGFMDQCTFQVMRNAHIAACDVTADDSVRDGIIQNPFTCNFNVMSMVGAQATGCASGTITAQQASAYASILAGPRAVNGTQLWYGWLPGTNFTLGSAASWTGNFIVQQAGLSNGTINAANFEQVFDRSVQFFNNNLSATNANLTPFKNAGGKLLTWHGLYDNMIFPSGTLDYHQRVINTLGGANNVDSFYRVFEAPGVGHCGNGVGPVPLNPINSLVDWVERGIAPETLPAMKVNGSQIIRRNVCRVGFSPRFMGGDANVAQSWTCQSAQQNFTVLDADEGGLGGSTTEATTLSSKASSLGHQFWLAIAAGLTSLVYAL
;
A
#
# COMPACT_ATOMS: atom_id res chain seq x y z
N MET A 1 35.68 70.76 14.35
CA MET A 1 34.76 70.79 13.19
C MET A 1 34.33 69.35 12.93
N HIS A 2 33.10 68.88 12.84
CA HIS A 2 31.73 69.37 13.08
C HIS A 2 30.85 68.08 13.07
N PHE A 3 29.96 67.91 14.05
CA PHE A 3 28.74 67.05 14.08
C PHE A 3 28.85 65.53 13.76
N SER A 4 27.96 64.62 14.16
CA SER A 4 27.01 64.36 15.26
C SER A 4 26.15 63.17 14.83
N SER A 5 25.88 62.24 15.76
CA SER A 5 24.63 61.46 15.89
C SER A 5 24.24 60.41 14.82
N LEU A 6 24.37 59.11 15.16
CA LEU A 6 23.25 58.19 15.45
C LEU A 6 23.78 56.75 15.62
N THR A 7 24.04 56.31 16.85
CA THR A 7 24.23 54.88 17.17
C THR A 7 23.88 54.64 18.64
N LEU A 8 22.62 54.86 19.01
CA LEU A 8 22.11 54.57 20.35
C LEU A 8 20.60 54.38 20.30
N LEU A 9 20.14 53.30 19.65
CA LEU A 9 18.73 52.85 19.73
C LEU A 9 18.54 51.33 19.47
N ALA A 10 19.59 50.54 19.30
CA ALA A 10 19.48 49.09 19.07
C ALA A 10 19.63 48.20 20.32
N GLY A 11 19.88 48.81 21.49
CA GLY A 11 20.20 48.07 22.73
C GLY A 11 19.02 47.71 23.63
N TYR A 12 17.83 48.29 23.42
CA TYR A 12 16.67 48.11 24.33
C TYR A 12 15.50 47.31 23.73
N ALA A 13 15.56 46.93 22.45
CA ALA A 13 14.52 46.11 21.82
C ALA A 13 14.74 44.59 21.95
N PHE A 14 15.90 44.15 22.47
CA PHE A 14 16.28 42.74 22.52
C PHE A 14 16.00 42.04 23.86
N GLN A 15 15.63 42.79 24.91
CA GLN A 15 15.26 42.21 26.23
C GLN A 15 13.75 42.15 26.48
N ALA A 16 12.93 42.87 25.71
CA ALA A 16 11.47 42.82 25.83
C ALA A 16 10.83 41.63 25.07
N THR A 17 11.56 41.02 24.12
CA THR A 17 11.10 39.85 23.34
C THR A 17 11.42 38.50 23.99
N LEU A 18 12.36 38.44 24.94
CA LEU A 18 12.61 37.21 25.71
C LEU A 18 11.65 37.02 26.90
N ALA A 19 11.11 38.11 27.48
CA ALA A 19 10.15 38.01 28.58
C ALA A 19 8.74 37.60 28.12
N LYS A 20 8.35 37.89 26.86
CA LYS A 20 7.09 37.42 26.26
C LYS A 20 7.15 35.97 25.76
N ALA A 21 8.34 35.46 25.46
CA ALA A 21 8.54 34.06 25.04
C ALA A 21 8.51 33.07 26.22
N THR A 22 8.63 33.55 27.47
CA THR A 22 8.57 32.71 28.68
C THR A 22 7.19 32.63 29.34
N GLU A 23 6.24 33.49 28.95
CA GLU A 23 4.82 33.36 29.38
C GLU A 23 3.94 32.56 28.39
N GLU A 24 4.38 32.36 27.14
CA GLU A 24 3.66 31.56 26.15
C GLU A 24 4.00 30.05 26.18
N VAL A 25 4.85 29.62 27.13
CA VAL A 25 5.23 28.21 27.34
C VAL A 25 4.48 27.57 28.54
N ALA A 26 3.55 28.31 29.17
CA ALA A 26 2.72 27.81 30.28
C ALA A 26 1.23 27.57 29.92
N HIS A 27 0.88 27.53 28.64
CA HIS A 27 -0.51 27.30 28.18
C HIS A 27 -0.71 26.10 27.25
N VAL A 28 0.07 25.03 27.45
CA VAL A 28 -0.29 23.69 26.96
C VAL A 28 -0.27 22.69 28.12
N LYS A 29 -1.35 22.70 28.91
CA LYS A 29 -2.00 21.53 29.55
C LYS A 29 -3.15 21.98 30.43
N ARG A 30 -4.14 22.64 29.82
CA ARG A 30 -5.53 22.31 30.18
C ARG A 30 -6.04 21.48 29.02
N GLN A 31 -5.83 20.17 29.10
CA GLN A 31 -6.70 19.26 28.37
C GLN A 31 -8.11 19.63 28.83
N SER A 32 -8.94 20.11 27.90
CA SER A 32 -10.39 20.16 28.14
C SER A 32 -10.78 18.79 28.71
N PRO A 33 -11.57 18.72 29.78
CA PRO A 33 -11.98 17.44 30.34
C PRO A 33 -12.54 16.60 29.21
N THR A 34 -11.99 15.38 29.04
CA THR A 34 -12.50 14.42 28.07
C THR A 34 -14.02 14.36 28.26
N PRO A 35 -14.83 14.62 27.22
CA PRO A 35 -16.27 14.47 27.34
C PRO A 35 -16.55 13.11 27.97
N ALA A 36 -17.45 13.05 28.95
CA ALA A 36 -17.77 11.81 29.64
C ALA A 36 -18.14 10.77 28.59
N ALA A 37 -17.27 9.78 28.38
CA ALA A 37 -17.52 8.67 27.48
C ALA A 37 -18.87 8.04 27.83
N SER A 38 -19.71 7.78 26.82
CA SER A 38 -20.99 7.13 27.05
C SER A 38 -20.77 5.79 27.77
N ALA A 39 -21.81 5.31 28.47
CA ALA A 39 -21.79 3.94 28.95
C ALA A 39 -21.61 3.04 27.72
N CYS A 40 -20.49 2.30 27.67
CA CYS A 40 -20.15 1.37 26.58
C CYS A 40 -21.11 0.17 26.58
N THR A 41 -22.38 0.44 26.34
CA THR A 41 -23.51 -0.47 26.54
C THR A 41 -24.61 -0.24 25.51
N THR A 42 -24.77 0.99 25.00
CA THR A 42 -25.87 1.29 24.07
C THR A 42 -25.40 2.25 22.99
N PHE A 43 -25.64 1.88 21.74
CA PHE A 43 -25.34 2.66 20.54
C PHE A 43 -26.56 2.66 19.64
N GLN A 44 -26.81 3.78 18.98
CA GLN A 44 -27.79 3.87 17.91
C GLN A 44 -27.25 3.15 16.67
N THR A 45 -28.16 2.50 15.95
CA THR A 45 -27.85 1.83 14.68
C THR A 45 -27.30 2.83 13.67
N PRO A 46 -26.06 2.66 13.17
CA PRO A 46 -25.52 3.51 12.12
C PRO A 46 -26.38 3.44 10.86
N THR A 47 -26.54 4.57 10.16
CA THR A 47 -27.24 4.61 8.87
C THR A 47 -26.21 4.62 7.74
N ILE A 48 -26.26 3.59 6.90
CA ILE A 48 -25.32 3.38 5.79
C ILE A 48 -26.16 3.18 4.52
N PRO A 49 -25.96 3.98 3.45
CA PRO A 49 -26.73 3.85 2.23
C PRO A 49 -26.62 2.44 1.62
N GLY A 50 -27.77 1.79 1.36
CA GLY A 50 -27.82 0.49 0.68
C GLY A 50 -27.45 -0.73 1.54
N VAL A 51 -27.17 -0.55 2.84
CA VAL A 51 -26.70 -1.61 3.74
C VAL A 51 -27.69 -1.82 4.88
N THR A 52 -27.96 -3.07 5.24
CA THR A 52 -28.75 -3.42 6.42
C THR A 52 -27.82 -3.65 7.62
N VAL A 53 -28.01 -2.90 8.70
CA VAL A 53 -27.35 -3.20 9.97
C VAL A 53 -28.14 -4.29 10.69
N VAL A 54 -27.53 -5.47 10.83
CA VAL A 54 -28.16 -6.64 11.45
C VAL A 54 -28.08 -6.59 12.97
N SER A 55 -26.96 -6.13 13.52
CA SER A 55 -26.78 -6.02 14.96
C SER A 55 -25.68 -5.04 15.33
N VAL A 56 -25.84 -4.41 16.49
CA VAL A 56 -24.81 -3.60 17.16
C VAL A 56 -24.63 -4.16 18.57
N GLN A 57 -23.41 -4.57 18.90
CA GLN A 57 -23.06 -5.12 20.21
C GLN A 57 -21.91 -4.30 20.79
N ALA A 58 -22.01 -3.92 22.05
CA ALA A 58 -20.99 -3.14 22.73
C ALA A 58 -20.59 -3.81 24.05
N ALA A 59 -19.29 -3.83 24.33
CA ALA A 59 -18.75 -4.34 25.57
C ALA A 59 -17.60 -3.46 26.06
N ARG A 60 -17.69 -3.03 27.32
CA ARG A 60 -16.54 -2.47 28.02
C ARG A 60 -15.55 -3.59 28.33
N ARG A 61 -14.30 -3.45 27.92
CA ARG A 61 -13.22 -4.39 28.23
C ARG A 61 -12.06 -3.67 28.91
N GLN A 62 -11.48 -4.29 29.93
CA GLN A 62 -10.34 -3.74 30.67
C GLN A 62 -9.16 -4.71 30.67
N GLY A 63 -7.94 -4.16 30.69
CA GLY A 63 -6.72 -4.95 30.69
C GLY A 63 -6.59 -5.87 29.46
N VAL A 64 -7.14 -5.48 28.31
CA VAL A 64 -7.06 -6.27 27.08
C VAL A 64 -5.61 -6.38 26.64
N VAL A 65 -5.09 -7.59 26.60
CA VAL A 65 -3.75 -7.89 26.09
C VAL A 65 -3.88 -8.53 24.73
N VAL A 66 -3.24 -7.92 23.73
CA VAL A 66 -3.12 -8.49 22.39
C VAL A 66 -1.66 -8.78 22.12
N ASN A 67 -1.35 -10.05 21.86
CA ASN A 67 -0.05 -10.43 21.34
C ASN A 67 -0.01 -10.06 19.86
N THR A 68 0.48 -8.87 19.56
CA THR A 68 0.71 -8.43 18.18
C THR A 68 2.17 -8.64 17.80
N THR A 69 2.37 -9.34 16.70
CA THR A 69 3.64 -9.47 15.99
C THR A 69 3.61 -8.70 14.68
N LEU A 70 2.68 -7.75 14.50
CA LEU A 70 2.56 -7.04 13.24
C LEU A 70 3.84 -6.26 12.94
N MET A 71 4.37 -6.56 11.78
CA MET A 71 5.44 -5.80 11.14
C MET A 71 4.78 -4.58 10.51
N GLY A 72 5.11 -3.40 11.01
CA GLY A 72 4.56 -2.17 10.46
C GLY A 72 5.02 -0.91 11.16
N ASP A 73 5.21 -0.95 12.49
CA ASP A 73 5.55 0.29 13.21
C ASP A 73 6.86 0.26 14.03
N ASN A 74 7.33 -0.86 14.65
CA ASN A 74 8.65 -0.94 15.32
C ASN A 74 9.07 -2.38 15.73
N GLY A 75 8.97 -3.40 14.87
CA GLY A 75 9.14 -4.79 15.33
C GLY A 75 8.08 -5.14 16.40
N PRO A 76 8.30 -6.12 17.31
CA PRO A 76 7.30 -6.48 18.32
C PRO A 76 7.08 -5.30 19.29
N GLN A 77 6.06 -4.50 18.99
CA GLN A 77 5.54 -3.48 19.90
C GLN A 77 4.88 -4.21 21.06
N ARG A 78 5.46 -4.11 22.25
CA ARG A 78 4.77 -4.54 23.47
C ARG A 78 3.66 -3.56 23.75
N VAL A 79 2.48 -3.84 23.19
CA VAL A 79 1.28 -3.04 23.44
C VAL A 79 0.92 -3.19 24.93
N PRO A 80 0.83 -2.07 25.69
CA PRO A 80 0.38 -2.14 27.07
C PRO A 80 -1.07 -2.65 27.14
N PRO A 81 -1.52 -3.23 28.27
CA PRO A 81 -2.91 -3.61 28.43
C PRO A 81 -3.85 -2.43 28.16
N LEU A 82 -4.91 -2.68 27.40
CA LEU A 82 -5.83 -1.65 26.92
C LEU A 82 -7.17 -1.70 27.64
N ASP A 83 -7.65 -0.52 28.04
CA ASP A 83 -9.00 -0.29 28.54
C ASP A 83 -9.83 0.34 27.42
N ILE A 84 -10.78 -0.41 26.87
CA ILE A 84 -11.51 -0.05 25.65
C ILE A 84 -13.02 -0.20 25.79
N CYS A 85 -13.74 0.58 25.00
CA CYS A 85 -15.06 0.23 24.53
C CYS A 85 -14.93 -0.50 23.19
N ASP A 86 -15.35 -1.76 23.14
CA ASP A 86 -15.37 -2.59 21.94
C ASP A 86 -16.80 -2.65 21.39
N VAL A 87 -16.98 -2.19 20.16
CA VAL A 87 -18.27 -2.24 19.46
C VAL A 87 -18.13 -3.09 18.21
N ASN A 88 -18.96 -4.12 18.11
CA ASN A 88 -19.11 -4.97 16.93
C ASN A 88 -20.43 -4.65 16.22
N VAL A 89 -20.33 -4.31 14.94
CA VAL A 89 -21.47 -4.06 14.05
C VAL A 89 -21.49 -5.15 12.97
N THR A 90 -22.63 -5.78 12.76
CA THR A 90 -22.82 -6.74 11.65
C THR A 90 -23.68 -6.12 10.57
N LEU A 91 -23.18 -6.13 9.34
CA LEU A 91 -23.84 -5.60 8.15
C LEU A 91 -24.24 -6.74 7.20
N SER A 92 -25.23 -6.48 6.34
CA SER A 92 -25.63 -7.37 5.26
C SER A 92 -26.15 -6.58 4.05
N HIS A 93 -25.93 -7.11 2.85
CA HIS A 93 -26.22 -6.49 1.58
C HIS A 93 -27.40 -7.15 0.88
N GLY A 94 -28.55 -6.47 0.90
CA GLY A 94 -29.76 -6.89 0.20
C GLY A 94 -30.16 -8.33 0.51
N THR A 95 -30.32 -9.14 -0.54
CA THR A 95 -30.69 -10.57 -0.44
C THR A 95 -29.51 -11.52 -0.49
N SER A 96 -28.26 -11.02 -0.51
CA SER A 96 -27.06 -11.87 -0.60
C SER A 96 -26.86 -12.76 0.63
N GLY A 97 -27.41 -12.35 1.78
CA GLY A 97 -27.28 -13.06 3.05
C GLY A 97 -25.87 -13.04 3.64
N ASP A 98 -24.97 -12.18 3.12
CA ASP A 98 -23.64 -12.00 3.67
C ASP A 98 -23.68 -11.38 5.07
N ARG A 99 -22.62 -11.58 5.85
CA ARG A 99 -22.48 -11.04 7.20
C ARG A 99 -21.11 -10.40 7.36
N VAL A 100 -21.03 -9.11 7.11
CA VAL A 100 -19.79 -8.33 7.29
C VAL A 100 -19.68 -7.88 8.74
N ARG A 101 -18.55 -8.16 9.38
CA ARG A 101 -18.28 -7.68 10.73
C ARG A 101 -17.36 -6.47 10.67
N VAL A 102 -17.83 -5.37 11.24
CA VAL A 102 -17.03 -4.17 11.55
C VAL A 102 -16.82 -4.12 13.06
N GLU A 103 -15.57 -4.05 13.49
CA GLU A 103 -15.20 -3.87 14.89
C GLU A 103 -14.59 -2.48 15.08
N VAL A 104 -14.96 -1.81 16.17
CA VAL A 104 -14.50 -0.47 16.53
C VAL A 104 -14.03 -0.48 17.98
N TRP A 105 -12.76 -0.19 18.22
CA TRP A 105 -12.17 -0.06 19.54
C TRP A 105 -11.92 1.40 19.88
N MET A 106 -12.54 1.87 20.97
CA MET A 106 -12.39 3.23 21.46
C MET A 106 -11.68 3.21 22.81
N PRO A 107 -10.52 3.84 22.98
CA PRO A 107 -9.86 3.89 24.28
C PRO A 107 -10.73 4.63 25.29
N LEU A 108 -10.94 4.04 26.48
CA LEU A 108 -11.74 4.65 27.55
C LEU A 108 -11.08 5.91 28.13
N ASN A 109 -9.76 6.00 28.00
CA ASN A 109 -8.93 7.11 28.48
C ASN A 109 -7.96 7.52 27.37
N ASN A 110 -7.51 8.78 27.39
CA ASN A 110 -6.44 9.28 26.49
C ASN A 110 -6.75 9.20 24.99
N TRP A 111 -8.03 9.27 24.60
CA TRP A 111 -8.37 9.46 23.19
C TRP A 111 -7.83 10.80 22.68
N ASN A 112 -7.06 10.76 21.59
CA ASN A 112 -6.39 11.92 21.04
C ASN A 112 -7.26 12.72 20.05
N GLY A 113 -8.54 12.35 19.88
CA GLY A 113 -9.47 13.00 18.95
C GLY A 113 -9.43 12.45 17.53
N ARG A 114 -8.62 11.42 17.24
CA ARG A 114 -8.43 10.85 15.91
C ARG A 114 -9.10 9.48 15.76
N PHE A 115 -9.49 9.18 14.54
CA PHE A 115 -9.95 7.86 14.11
C PHE A 115 -8.92 7.23 13.17
N GLN A 116 -8.66 5.93 13.29
CA GLN A 116 -7.78 5.19 12.38
C GLN A 116 -8.37 3.82 12.00
N ALA A 117 -8.70 3.65 10.72
CA ALA A 117 -9.07 2.36 10.18
C ALA A 117 -7.83 1.56 9.77
N THR A 118 -7.95 0.23 9.79
CA THR A 118 -6.84 -0.69 9.53
C THR A 118 -7.20 -1.74 8.48
N GLY A 119 -6.21 -2.13 7.70
CA GLY A 119 -6.36 -3.10 6.61
C GLY A 119 -5.90 -4.52 6.95
N GLY A 120 -5.91 -5.37 5.95
CA GLY A 120 -5.51 -6.77 6.04
C GLY A 120 -4.34 -7.16 5.15
N GLY A 121 -4.24 -8.44 4.83
CA GLY A 121 -3.15 -9.03 4.05
C GLY A 121 -3.63 -10.26 3.28
N GLY A 122 -3.07 -10.52 2.09
CA GLY A 122 -3.59 -11.56 1.21
C GLY A 122 -5.08 -11.35 0.91
N PHE A 123 -5.92 -12.37 1.14
CA PHE A 123 -7.37 -12.30 0.96
C PHE A 123 -8.15 -12.07 2.25
N VAL A 124 -7.47 -11.47 3.24
CA VAL A 124 -8.07 -11.05 4.49
C VAL A 124 -8.22 -9.53 4.45
N ALA A 125 -9.42 -9.02 4.70
CA ALA A 125 -9.71 -7.59 4.63
C ALA A 125 -9.19 -6.80 5.85
N GLY A 126 -9.06 -7.45 7.01
CA GLY A 126 -8.59 -6.84 8.26
C GLY A 126 -8.27 -7.90 9.30
N THR A 127 -7.40 -7.56 10.26
CA THR A 127 -6.90 -8.50 11.29
C THR A 127 -7.35 -8.13 12.71
N PHE A 128 -8.32 -7.23 12.83
CA PHE A 128 -8.99 -6.87 14.08
C PHE A 128 -7.99 -6.45 15.17
N GLY A 129 -8.13 -6.96 16.39
CA GLY A 129 -7.29 -6.59 17.53
C GLY A 129 -5.78 -6.62 17.25
N GLN A 130 -5.29 -7.49 16.37
CA GLN A 130 -3.87 -7.52 15.99
C GLN A 130 -3.41 -6.19 15.38
N ALA A 131 -4.22 -5.65 14.45
CA ALA A 131 -3.98 -4.38 13.78
C ALA A 131 -4.59 -3.18 14.47
N MET A 132 -5.53 -3.33 15.40
CA MET A 132 -6.13 -2.18 16.10
C MET A 132 -5.42 -1.83 17.42
N ALA A 133 -4.83 -2.81 18.11
CA ALA A 133 -4.29 -2.60 19.45
C ALA A 133 -3.16 -1.56 19.52
N PRO A 134 -2.11 -1.57 18.66
CA PRO A 134 -1.09 -0.51 18.66
C PRO A 134 -1.65 0.92 18.48
N GLN A 135 -2.76 1.06 17.77
CA GLN A 135 -3.36 2.29 17.30
C GLN A 135 -4.20 2.88 18.43
N VAL A 136 -4.94 2.01 19.11
CA VAL A 136 -5.61 2.34 20.37
C VAL A 136 -4.59 2.71 21.44
N ALA A 137 -3.45 2.02 21.52
CA ALA A 137 -2.37 2.37 22.44
C ALA A 137 -1.76 3.75 22.13
N ALA A 138 -1.71 4.14 20.85
CA ALA A 138 -1.33 5.48 20.41
C ALA A 138 -2.44 6.54 20.58
N GLY A 139 -3.59 6.16 21.15
CA GLY A 139 -4.70 7.05 21.49
C GLY A 139 -5.73 7.27 20.38
N PHE A 140 -5.65 6.52 19.27
CA PHE A 140 -6.69 6.55 18.23
C PHE A 140 -7.91 5.74 18.67
N ALA A 141 -9.10 6.11 18.20
CA ALA A 141 -10.17 5.13 18.05
C ALA A 141 -9.90 4.34 16.76
N ALA A 142 -9.93 3.01 16.82
CA ALA A 142 -9.51 2.15 15.72
C ALA A 142 -10.65 1.29 15.18
N SER A 143 -10.61 0.93 13.90
CA SER A 143 -11.57 -0.03 13.31
C SER A 143 -10.93 -1.04 12.36
N SER A 144 -11.59 -2.18 12.21
CA SER A 144 -11.25 -3.26 11.27
C SER A 144 -12.51 -3.95 10.75
N THR A 145 -12.44 -4.55 9.55
CA THR A 145 -13.52 -5.33 8.94
C THR A 145 -13.02 -6.67 8.39
N ASP A 146 -13.87 -7.69 8.36
CA ASP A 146 -13.59 -8.96 7.64
C ASP A 146 -14.11 -8.98 6.20
N ALA A 147 -14.81 -7.92 5.77
CA ALA A 147 -15.50 -7.87 4.48
C ALA A 147 -16.50 -9.02 4.26
N GLY A 148 -16.99 -9.62 5.35
CA GLY A 148 -17.88 -10.78 5.33
C GLY A 148 -17.21 -12.08 4.89
N ILE A 149 -15.87 -12.09 4.80
CA ILE A 149 -15.09 -13.26 4.39
C ILE A 149 -14.89 -14.15 5.63
N PRO A 150 -15.47 -15.37 5.66
CA PRO A 150 -15.25 -16.29 6.77
C PRO A 150 -13.78 -16.68 6.89
N ALA A 151 -13.30 -16.86 8.13
CA ALA A 151 -11.95 -17.35 8.37
C ALA A 151 -11.67 -18.67 7.62
N GLY A 152 -10.52 -18.75 6.95
CA GLY A 152 -10.14 -19.93 6.16
C GLY A 152 -10.78 -20.03 4.78
N THR A 153 -11.58 -19.04 4.36
CA THR A 153 -12.13 -18.99 3.00
C THR A 153 -11.00 -18.85 1.99
N SER A 154 -11.00 -19.72 0.98
CA SER A 154 -10.02 -19.67 -0.10
C SER A 154 -10.29 -18.46 -1.00
N MET A 155 -9.27 -18.00 -1.74
CA MET A 155 -9.49 -16.96 -2.74
C MET A 155 -10.51 -17.40 -3.81
N THR A 156 -10.63 -18.71 -4.14
CA THR A 156 -11.70 -19.21 -5.04
C THR A 156 -13.07 -18.87 -4.47
N GLY A 157 -13.24 -19.04 -3.16
CA GLY A 157 -14.50 -18.75 -2.47
C GLY A 157 -14.82 -17.26 -2.45
N VAL A 158 -13.82 -16.39 -2.24
CA VAL A 158 -14.01 -14.93 -2.28
C VAL A 158 -14.38 -14.47 -3.69
N ILE A 159 -13.62 -14.86 -4.71
CA ILE A 159 -13.82 -14.43 -6.10
C ILE A 159 -15.09 -15.05 -6.70
N GLY A 160 -15.38 -16.31 -6.38
CA GLY A 160 -16.54 -17.04 -6.88
C GLY A 160 -17.87 -16.53 -6.32
N ASN A 161 -17.85 -15.72 -5.27
CA ASN A 161 -19.03 -15.06 -4.70
C ASN A 161 -19.01 -13.57 -5.02
N GLN A 162 -19.95 -13.11 -5.84
CA GLN A 162 -19.99 -11.73 -6.32
C GLN A 162 -20.05 -10.69 -5.17
N GLN A 163 -20.84 -10.94 -4.13
CA GLN A 163 -20.95 -10.01 -3.00
C GLN A 163 -19.65 -9.98 -2.18
N LEU A 164 -19.08 -11.14 -1.83
CA LEU A 164 -17.81 -11.19 -1.08
C LEU A 164 -16.67 -10.55 -1.88
N TYR A 165 -16.67 -10.71 -3.19
CA TYR A 165 -15.70 -10.07 -4.06
C TYR A 165 -15.84 -8.54 -4.04
N GLN A 166 -17.06 -8.01 -4.14
CA GLN A 166 -17.33 -6.56 -4.06
C GLN A 166 -16.97 -5.99 -2.68
N ASN A 167 -17.32 -6.71 -1.62
CA ASN A 167 -16.96 -6.38 -0.24
C ASN A 167 -15.45 -6.25 -0.08
N PHE A 168 -14.70 -7.25 -0.55
CA PHE A 168 -13.25 -7.28 -0.49
C PHE A 168 -12.58 -6.19 -1.32
N GLN A 169 -13.13 -5.91 -2.51
CA GLN A 169 -12.59 -4.91 -3.42
C GLN A 169 -12.57 -3.52 -2.80
N SER A 170 -13.72 -3.08 -2.27
CA SER A 170 -13.94 -1.68 -1.93
C SER A 170 -15.01 -1.43 -0.86
N LEU A 171 -16.17 -2.11 -0.94
CA LEU A 171 -17.36 -1.70 -0.18
C LEU A 171 -17.16 -1.74 1.34
N SER A 172 -16.62 -2.85 1.86
CA SER A 172 -16.58 -3.03 3.31
C SER A 172 -15.56 -2.14 4.00
N VAL A 173 -14.55 -1.62 3.28
CA VAL A 173 -13.61 -0.65 3.84
C VAL A 173 -14.28 0.71 4.01
N HIS A 174 -15.00 1.16 2.97
CA HIS A 174 -15.83 2.36 3.01
C HIS A 174 -16.89 2.29 4.12
N GLU A 175 -17.65 1.20 4.17
CA GLU A 175 -18.69 0.98 5.19
C GLU A 175 -18.12 0.98 6.60
N MET A 176 -16.94 0.38 6.79
CA MET A 176 -16.22 0.45 8.05
C MET A 176 -15.86 1.90 8.41
N ALA A 177 -15.42 2.72 7.46
CA ALA A 177 -15.11 4.13 7.71
C ALA A 177 -16.36 4.90 8.18
N LEU A 178 -17.50 4.68 7.52
CA LEU A 178 -18.77 5.29 7.89
C LEU A 178 -19.24 4.85 9.28
N VAL A 179 -19.25 3.53 9.53
CA VAL A 179 -19.63 2.94 10.84
C VAL A 179 -18.71 3.43 11.95
N GLY A 180 -17.39 3.35 11.74
CA GLY A 180 -16.39 3.72 12.74
C GLY A 180 -16.53 5.18 13.15
N LYS A 181 -16.66 6.09 12.19
CA LYS A 181 -16.83 7.53 12.47
C LYS A 181 -18.13 7.82 13.22
N ASP A 182 -19.23 7.16 12.88
CA ASP A 182 -20.50 7.36 13.58
C ASP A 182 -20.46 6.82 15.02
N ILE A 183 -19.93 5.61 15.22
CA ILE A 183 -19.78 5.01 16.56
C ILE A 183 -18.85 5.86 17.44
N VAL A 184 -17.73 6.35 16.90
CA VAL A 184 -16.81 7.28 17.61
C VAL A 184 -17.53 8.56 18.02
N ARG A 185 -18.33 9.14 17.12
CA ARG A 185 -19.13 10.34 17.41
C ARG A 185 -20.13 10.11 18.54
N GLN A 186 -20.81 8.96 18.54
CA GLN A 186 -21.77 8.60 19.58
C GLN A 186 -21.08 8.39 20.95
N PHE A 187 -19.93 7.71 20.97
CA PHE A 187 -19.23 7.38 22.22
C PHE A 187 -18.62 8.59 22.92
N TYR A 188 -17.94 9.47 22.17
CA TYR A 188 -17.25 10.63 22.72
C TYR A 188 -18.09 11.92 22.69
N GLY A 189 -19.33 11.86 22.18
CA GLY A 189 -20.22 13.01 22.04
C GLY A 189 -19.75 14.05 21.00
N ARG A 190 -18.71 13.74 20.21
CA ARG A 190 -18.18 14.59 19.14
C ARG A 190 -17.47 13.74 18.08
N ALA A 191 -17.49 14.21 16.83
CA ALA A 191 -16.78 13.55 15.74
C ALA A 191 -15.26 13.57 15.97
N ALA A 192 -14.56 12.61 15.37
CA ALA A 192 -13.10 12.67 15.25
C ALA A 192 -12.71 13.92 14.44
N SER A 193 -11.64 14.61 14.86
CA SER A 193 -11.13 15.78 14.15
C SER A 193 -10.47 15.40 12.82
N PHE A 194 -9.83 14.23 12.80
CA PHE A 194 -9.17 13.67 11.63
C PHE A 194 -9.36 12.15 11.58
N SER A 195 -9.37 11.62 10.36
CA SER A 195 -9.51 10.21 10.04
C SER A 195 -8.33 9.71 9.24
N TYR A 196 -7.80 8.54 9.62
CA TYR A 196 -6.59 7.96 9.05
C TYR A 196 -6.81 6.52 8.60
N TRP A 197 -6.07 6.11 7.57
CA TRP A 197 -5.90 4.71 7.17
C TRP A 197 -4.48 4.24 7.46
N ASN A 198 -4.33 3.01 7.95
CA ASN A 198 -3.02 2.36 8.13
C ASN A 198 -3.09 0.92 7.63
N GLY A 199 -2.37 0.62 6.55
CA GLY A 199 -2.32 -0.71 5.97
C GLY A 199 -1.06 -0.99 5.15
N CYS A 200 -0.68 -2.26 5.11
CA CYS A 200 0.40 -2.77 4.27
C CYS A 200 -0.09 -3.92 3.37
N SER A 201 0.54 -4.18 2.22
CA SER A 201 0.15 -5.27 1.32
C SER A 201 -1.27 -5.05 0.76
N THR A 202 -2.19 -6.00 0.97
CA THR A 202 -3.63 -5.81 0.73
C THR A 202 -4.18 -4.59 1.44
N GLY A 203 -3.73 -4.29 2.67
CA GLY A 203 -4.04 -3.05 3.38
C GLY A 203 -3.53 -1.80 2.68
N GLY A 204 -2.37 -1.88 2.02
CA GLY A 204 -1.88 -0.80 1.18
C GLY A 204 -2.80 -0.59 -0.03
N ARG A 205 -3.16 -1.66 -0.74
CA ARG A 205 -4.12 -1.64 -1.86
C ARG A 205 -5.48 -1.07 -1.45
N GLN A 206 -6.03 -1.51 -0.31
CA GLN A 206 -7.27 -0.98 0.25
C GLN A 206 -7.18 0.54 0.43
N GLY A 207 -6.07 1.06 0.98
CA GLY A 207 -5.85 2.50 1.10
C GLY A 207 -5.84 3.24 -0.25
N TYR A 208 -5.26 2.65 -1.30
CA TYR A 208 -5.35 3.24 -2.65
C TYR A 208 -6.77 3.23 -3.20
N VAL A 209 -7.54 2.16 -2.99
CA VAL A 209 -8.95 2.12 -3.39
C VAL A 209 -9.76 3.20 -2.67
N GLU A 210 -9.53 3.43 -1.38
CA GLU A 210 -10.16 4.52 -0.65
C GLU A 210 -9.81 5.89 -1.27
N ALA A 211 -8.56 6.11 -1.64
CA ALA A 211 -8.17 7.34 -2.35
C ALA A 211 -8.82 7.47 -3.74
N GLU A 212 -8.93 6.37 -4.48
CA GLU A 212 -9.44 6.35 -5.85
C GLU A 212 -10.97 6.46 -5.92
N VAL A 213 -11.68 5.83 -4.98
CA VAL A 213 -13.13 5.60 -5.04
C VAL A 213 -13.90 6.36 -3.96
N PHE A 214 -13.35 6.47 -2.75
CA PHE A 214 -14.00 7.11 -1.59
C PHE A 214 -13.13 8.22 -1.00
N PRO A 215 -12.80 9.26 -1.78
CA PRO A 215 -11.74 10.22 -1.48
C PRO A 215 -11.94 11.04 -0.19
N THR A 216 -13.12 10.98 0.41
CA THR A 216 -13.48 11.71 1.64
C THR A 216 -13.44 10.86 2.90
N ASP A 217 -13.13 9.56 2.78
CA ASP A 217 -13.17 8.65 3.91
C ASP A 217 -11.99 8.83 4.86
N PHE A 218 -10.85 9.30 4.36
CA PHE A 218 -9.68 9.52 5.19
C PHE A 218 -8.98 10.84 4.83
N ASN A 219 -8.57 11.58 5.84
CA ASN A 219 -7.73 12.77 5.67
C ASN A 219 -6.27 12.39 5.39
N GLY A 220 -5.80 11.27 5.96
CA GLY A 220 -4.48 10.72 5.71
C GLY A 220 -4.53 9.22 5.47
N ILE A 221 -3.85 8.75 4.41
CA ILE A 221 -3.72 7.32 4.10
C ILE A 221 -2.24 6.93 4.15
N LEU A 222 -1.91 6.01 5.06
CA LEU A 222 -0.63 5.30 5.08
C LEU A 222 -0.82 3.96 4.36
N ALA A 223 -0.24 3.83 3.17
CA ALA A 223 -0.34 2.64 2.33
C ALA A 223 1.06 2.08 2.02
N ALA A 224 1.51 1.12 2.83
CA ALA A 224 2.82 0.49 2.70
C ALA A 224 2.80 -0.73 1.78
N ALA A 225 3.89 -0.97 1.04
CA ALA A 225 4.07 -2.07 0.08
C ALA A 225 2.75 -2.48 -0.60
N PRO A 226 2.08 -1.55 -1.31
CA PRO A 226 0.68 -1.72 -1.65
C PRO A 226 0.49 -2.72 -2.78
N ALA A 227 -0.48 -3.63 -2.64
CA ALA A 227 -0.86 -4.62 -3.66
C ALA A 227 -1.66 -4.00 -4.83
N ILE A 228 -1.24 -2.84 -5.32
CA ILE A 228 -1.77 -2.18 -6.51
C ILE A 228 -1.21 -2.83 -7.79
N ASN A 229 -1.91 -2.65 -8.91
CA ASN A 229 -1.68 -3.38 -10.17
C ASN A 229 -1.76 -4.91 -9.97
N PHE A 230 -2.66 -5.37 -9.08
CA PHE A 230 -2.82 -6.79 -8.72
C PHE A 230 -2.98 -7.70 -9.95
N ASN A 231 -3.76 -7.24 -10.92
CA ASN A 231 -3.99 -7.92 -12.19
C ASN A 231 -2.71 -8.20 -12.99
N ARG A 232 -1.68 -7.36 -12.88
CA ARG A 232 -0.40 -7.52 -13.60
C ARG A 232 0.62 -8.30 -12.78
N PHE A 233 0.91 -7.86 -11.56
CA PHE A 233 2.00 -8.47 -10.79
C PHE A 233 1.69 -9.90 -10.35
N SER A 234 0.41 -10.25 -10.17
CA SER A 234 0.01 -11.61 -9.81
C SER A 234 0.41 -12.63 -10.89
N ALA A 235 0.20 -12.29 -12.17
CA ALA A 235 0.68 -13.11 -13.27
C ALA A 235 2.21 -13.05 -13.40
N ALA A 236 2.81 -11.88 -13.24
CA ALA A 236 4.27 -11.74 -13.28
C ALA A 236 5.00 -12.58 -12.22
N SER A 237 4.38 -12.83 -11.07
CA SER A 237 4.93 -13.69 -10.02
C SER A 237 5.18 -15.14 -10.48
N LEU A 238 4.55 -15.58 -11.57
CA LEU A 238 4.78 -16.88 -12.21
C LEU A 238 6.06 -16.94 -13.04
N TRP A 239 6.59 -15.79 -13.44
CA TRP A 239 7.71 -15.69 -14.38
C TRP A 239 8.98 -16.43 -13.95
N PRO A 240 9.40 -16.44 -12.66
CA PRO A 240 10.64 -17.13 -12.29
C PRO A 240 10.65 -18.64 -12.59
N THR A 241 9.50 -19.30 -12.53
CA THR A 241 9.39 -20.71 -12.94
C THR A 241 9.53 -20.84 -14.46
N VAL A 242 8.88 -19.96 -15.21
CA VAL A 242 8.89 -19.97 -16.68
C VAL A 242 10.26 -19.61 -17.25
N ALA A 243 10.94 -18.62 -16.67
CA ALA A 243 12.29 -18.21 -17.06
C ALA A 243 13.31 -19.35 -16.90
N GLN A 244 13.28 -20.06 -15.76
CA GLN A 244 14.17 -21.20 -15.54
C GLN A 244 13.89 -22.35 -16.52
N ALA A 245 12.62 -22.69 -16.72
CA ALA A 245 12.22 -23.77 -17.60
C ALA A 245 12.59 -23.49 -19.06
N SER A 246 12.33 -22.26 -19.55
CA SER A 246 12.61 -21.86 -20.94
C SER A 246 14.09 -21.84 -21.29
N MET A 247 14.95 -21.52 -20.31
CA MET A 247 16.40 -21.45 -20.52
C MET A 247 17.13 -22.76 -20.19
N GLY A 248 16.42 -23.75 -19.62
CA GLY A 248 17.05 -24.95 -19.05
C GLY A 248 17.95 -24.65 -17.84
N GLY A 249 17.79 -23.48 -17.23
CA GLY A 249 18.66 -22.90 -16.21
C GLY A 249 18.13 -23.09 -14.80
N PHE A 250 17.68 -24.30 -14.45
CA PHE A 250 17.14 -24.58 -13.12
C PHE A 250 18.18 -24.31 -12.03
N MET A 251 17.79 -23.49 -11.06
CA MET A 251 18.59 -23.19 -9.88
C MET A 251 17.90 -23.83 -8.66
N ASP A 252 18.68 -24.46 -7.78
CA ASP A 252 18.23 -24.69 -6.42
C ASP A 252 18.33 -23.39 -5.61
N GLN A 253 17.68 -23.34 -4.43
CA GLN A 253 17.72 -22.14 -3.59
C GLN A 253 19.15 -21.74 -3.22
N CYS A 254 20.04 -22.73 -3.05
CA CYS A 254 21.45 -22.48 -2.75
C CYS A 254 22.14 -21.71 -3.90
N THR A 255 22.02 -22.19 -5.14
CA THR A 255 22.63 -21.53 -6.31
C THR A 255 22.06 -20.12 -6.47
N PHE A 256 20.75 -19.96 -6.33
CA PHE A 256 20.11 -18.64 -6.36
C PHE A 256 20.67 -17.70 -5.30
N GLN A 257 20.86 -18.17 -4.07
CA GLN A 257 21.40 -17.36 -2.98
C GLN A 257 22.87 -16.98 -3.22
N VAL A 258 23.68 -17.88 -3.78
CA VAL A 258 25.07 -17.57 -4.19
C VAL A 258 25.09 -16.45 -5.23
N MET A 259 24.28 -16.57 -6.28
CA MET A 259 24.19 -15.57 -7.36
C MET A 259 23.67 -14.23 -6.84
N ARG A 260 22.64 -14.25 -5.99
CA ARG A 260 22.10 -13.07 -5.32
C ARG A 260 23.14 -12.38 -4.45
N ASN A 261 23.91 -13.12 -3.65
CA ASN A 261 24.96 -12.56 -2.81
C ASN A 261 26.10 -11.95 -3.63
N ALA A 262 26.49 -12.57 -4.74
CA ALA A 262 27.47 -12.00 -5.67
C ALA A 262 26.96 -10.69 -6.27
N HIS A 263 25.68 -10.63 -6.64
CA HIS A 263 25.05 -9.41 -7.15
C HIS A 263 25.03 -8.29 -6.11
N ILE A 264 24.64 -8.59 -4.86
CA ILE A 264 24.72 -7.64 -3.74
C ILE A 264 26.17 -7.16 -3.59
N ALA A 265 27.14 -8.07 -3.48
CA ALA A 265 28.54 -7.70 -3.27
C ALA A 265 29.12 -6.79 -4.36
N ALA A 266 28.61 -6.90 -5.60
CA ALA A 266 28.99 -6.06 -6.73
C ALA A 266 28.33 -4.67 -6.74
N CYS A 267 27.20 -4.50 -6.03
CA CYS A 267 26.39 -3.27 -6.07
C CYS A 267 26.20 -2.58 -4.70
N ASP A 268 26.60 -3.22 -3.61
CA ASP A 268 26.62 -2.69 -2.24
C ASP A 268 27.66 -1.57 -2.08
N VAL A 269 28.78 -1.65 -2.82
CA VAL A 269 29.79 -0.59 -2.80
C VAL A 269 29.94 0.03 -4.19
N THR A 270 29.20 1.12 -4.43
CA THR A 270 29.26 1.92 -5.66
C THR A 270 29.76 3.35 -5.35
N ALA A 271 29.81 4.23 -6.34
CA ALA A 271 30.11 5.64 -6.09
C ALA A 271 29.06 6.31 -5.18
N ASP A 272 27.81 5.82 -5.21
CA ASP A 272 26.67 6.36 -4.47
C ASP A 272 26.45 5.64 -3.12
N ASP A 273 26.90 4.39 -3.02
CA ASP A 273 26.89 3.58 -1.79
C ASP A 273 28.32 3.23 -1.38
N SER A 274 28.89 3.93 -0.41
CA SER A 274 30.30 3.74 -0.01
C SER A 274 30.48 2.83 1.21
N VAL A 275 29.41 2.15 1.64
CA VAL A 275 29.40 1.30 2.83
C VAL A 275 29.17 -0.14 2.40
N ARG A 276 30.00 -1.07 2.89
CA ARG A 276 29.77 -2.50 2.71
C ARG A 276 28.88 -3.03 3.84
N ASP A 277 27.56 -2.88 3.72
CA ASP A 277 26.59 -3.35 4.72
C ASP A 277 25.64 -4.44 4.19
N GLY A 278 25.82 -4.88 2.94
CA GLY A 278 24.99 -5.88 2.28
C GLY A 278 23.64 -5.33 1.82
N ILE A 279 23.51 -4.01 1.68
CA ILE A 279 22.31 -3.31 1.24
C ILE A 279 22.65 -2.51 0.00
N ILE A 280 22.02 -2.83 -1.12
CA ILE A 280 22.10 -1.96 -2.30
C ILE A 280 21.19 -0.74 -2.06
N GLN A 281 21.75 0.45 -1.76
CA GLN A 281 20.97 1.68 -1.54
C GLN A 281 20.08 2.05 -2.75
N ASN A 282 20.60 1.89 -3.97
CA ASN A 282 19.86 2.12 -5.21
C ASN A 282 19.99 0.92 -6.16
N PRO A 283 19.04 -0.04 -6.16
CA PRO A 283 19.10 -1.20 -7.04
C PRO A 283 18.87 -0.88 -8.53
N PHE A 284 18.38 0.32 -8.88
CA PHE A 284 18.07 0.69 -10.26
C PHE A 284 19.28 1.18 -11.06
N THR A 285 20.40 1.47 -10.40
CA THR A 285 21.68 1.84 -11.04
C THR A 285 22.70 0.69 -11.02
N CYS A 286 22.34 -0.45 -10.44
CA CYS A 286 23.15 -1.65 -10.36
C CYS A 286 23.24 -2.35 -11.73
N ASN A 287 24.34 -2.11 -12.45
CA ASN A 287 24.59 -2.66 -13.80
C ASN A 287 25.50 -3.89 -13.81
N PHE A 288 25.45 -4.72 -12.76
CA PHE A 288 26.30 -5.91 -12.68
C PHE A 288 25.96 -6.90 -13.80
N ASN A 289 26.97 -7.29 -14.59
CA ASN A 289 26.80 -8.29 -15.64
C ASN A 289 26.70 -9.70 -15.03
N VAL A 290 25.47 -10.18 -14.85
CA VAL A 290 25.15 -11.52 -14.32
C VAL A 290 25.86 -12.65 -15.09
N MET A 291 26.10 -12.49 -16.39
CA MET A 291 26.78 -13.50 -17.21
C MET A 291 28.25 -13.68 -16.83
N SER A 292 28.85 -12.73 -16.11
CA SER A 292 30.20 -12.89 -15.56
C SER A 292 30.31 -13.97 -14.48
N MET A 293 29.18 -14.43 -13.93
CA MET A 293 29.15 -15.49 -12.92
C MET A 293 29.30 -16.90 -13.52
N VAL A 294 29.27 -17.07 -14.84
CA VAL A 294 29.41 -18.39 -15.47
C VAL A 294 30.78 -18.98 -15.12
N GLY A 295 30.78 -20.22 -14.61
CA GLY A 295 31.98 -20.90 -14.14
C GLY A 295 32.37 -20.60 -12.68
N ALA A 296 31.69 -19.65 -12.01
CA ALA A 296 31.92 -19.38 -10.60
C ALA A 296 31.43 -20.55 -9.72
N GLN A 297 32.15 -20.80 -8.63
CA GLN A 297 31.86 -21.91 -7.72
C GLN A 297 30.61 -21.61 -6.88
N ALA A 298 29.67 -22.55 -6.86
CA ALA A 298 28.51 -22.58 -5.98
C ALA A 298 28.69 -23.72 -4.96
N THR A 299 29.75 -23.62 -4.16
CA THR A 299 30.15 -24.67 -3.20
C THR A 299 29.00 -25.00 -2.24
N GLY A 300 28.67 -26.29 -2.14
CA GLY A 300 27.57 -26.78 -1.30
C GLY A 300 26.18 -26.72 -1.95
N CYS A 301 26.06 -26.19 -3.17
CA CYS A 301 24.83 -26.21 -3.96
C CYS A 301 24.79 -27.40 -4.92
N ALA A 302 23.60 -27.81 -5.35
CA ALA A 302 23.42 -28.99 -6.22
C ALA A 302 24.13 -28.84 -7.58
N SER A 303 24.24 -27.62 -8.10
CA SER A 303 24.92 -27.31 -9.36
C SER A 303 26.44 -27.43 -9.28
N GLY A 304 27.03 -27.20 -8.10
CA GLY A 304 28.47 -27.07 -7.85
C GLY A 304 29.14 -25.86 -8.51
N THR A 305 28.76 -25.51 -9.74
CA THR A 305 29.26 -24.37 -10.51
C THR A 305 28.11 -23.72 -11.28
N ILE A 306 28.12 -22.39 -11.37
CA ILE A 306 27.07 -21.62 -12.07
C ILE A 306 27.21 -21.83 -13.58
N THR A 307 26.13 -22.28 -14.23
CA THR A 307 26.08 -22.50 -15.67
C THR A 307 25.64 -21.25 -16.45
N ALA A 308 25.88 -21.24 -17.76
CA ALA A 308 25.37 -20.18 -18.65
C ALA A 308 23.84 -20.08 -18.65
N GLN A 309 23.16 -21.22 -18.57
CA GLN A 309 21.69 -21.29 -18.50
C GLN A 309 21.17 -20.71 -17.18
N GLN A 310 21.82 -21.00 -16.04
CA GLN A 310 21.45 -20.44 -14.74
C GLN A 310 21.67 -18.93 -14.68
N ALA A 311 22.82 -18.45 -15.18
CA ALA A 311 23.10 -17.02 -15.34
C ALA A 311 22.04 -16.33 -16.20
N SER A 312 21.66 -16.94 -17.32
CA SER A 312 20.60 -16.42 -18.20
C SER A 312 19.23 -16.39 -17.50
N ALA A 313 18.87 -17.46 -16.79
CA ALA A 313 17.60 -17.56 -16.07
C ALA A 313 17.52 -16.50 -14.96
N TYR A 314 18.59 -16.31 -14.19
CA TYR A 314 18.68 -15.26 -13.18
C TYR A 314 18.54 -13.86 -13.81
N ALA A 315 19.24 -13.58 -14.91
CA ALA A 315 19.11 -12.32 -15.63
C ALA A 315 17.68 -12.07 -16.14
N SER A 316 17.00 -13.11 -16.65
CA SER A 316 15.60 -13.05 -17.10
C SER A 316 14.62 -12.76 -15.96
N ILE A 317 14.88 -13.30 -14.77
CA ILE A 317 14.05 -13.03 -13.58
C ILE A 317 14.14 -11.56 -13.17
N LEU A 318 15.34 -10.98 -13.22
CA LEU A 318 15.56 -9.56 -12.91
C LEU A 318 15.00 -8.64 -14.00
N ALA A 319 15.04 -9.08 -15.26
CA ALA A 319 14.48 -8.33 -16.38
C ALA A 319 12.93 -8.33 -16.39
N GLY A 320 12.30 -9.38 -15.87
CA GLY A 320 10.85 -9.56 -15.89
C GLY A 320 10.31 -10.07 -17.24
N PRO A 321 9.01 -10.43 -17.30
CA PRO A 321 8.40 -11.00 -18.48
C PRO A 321 8.20 -9.99 -19.62
N ARG A 322 8.34 -10.48 -20.86
CA ARG A 322 8.06 -9.75 -22.10
C ARG A 322 7.07 -10.50 -22.97
N ALA A 323 6.30 -9.76 -23.73
CA ALA A 323 5.44 -10.26 -24.80
C ALA A 323 6.27 -10.80 -25.97
N VAL A 324 5.63 -11.54 -26.88
CA VAL A 324 6.27 -12.08 -28.10
C VAL A 324 6.88 -10.97 -28.96
N ASN A 325 6.27 -9.78 -29.00
CA ASN A 325 6.79 -8.62 -29.73
C ASN A 325 7.93 -7.88 -29.00
N GLY A 326 8.35 -8.34 -27.81
CA GLY A 326 9.41 -7.73 -27.01
C GLY A 326 8.95 -6.66 -26.02
N THR A 327 7.68 -6.26 -26.03
CA THR A 327 7.11 -5.30 -25.07
C THR A 327 7.20 -5.84 -23.64
N GLN A 328 7.57 -4.99 -22.69
CA GLN A 328 7.62 -5.35 -21.29
C GLN A 328 6.20 -5.58 -20.75
N LEU A 329 5.91 -6.77 -20.21
CA LEU A 329 4.61 -7.06 -19.60
C LEU A 329 4.56 -6.57 -18.15
N TRP A 330 5.63 -6.85 -17.40
CA TRP A 330 5.80 -6.41 -16.01
C TRP A 330 7.26 -6.38 -15.61
N TYR A 331 7.59 -5.65 -14.55
CA TYR A 331 8.95 -5.57 -14.02
C TYR A 331 9.42 -6.91 -13.41
N GLY A 332 10.73 -7.14 -13.44
CA GLY A 332 11.36 -8.22 -12.69
C GLY A 332 11.62 -7.85 -11.23
N TRP A 333 12.11 -8.83 -10.45
CA TRP A 333 12.53 -8.57 -9.08
C TRP A 333 13.79 -7.70 -9.06
N LEU A 334 13.89 -6.81 -8.08
CA LEU A 334 15.08 -5.97 -7.94
C LEU A 334 16.29 -6.80 -7.46
N PRO A 335 17.52 -6.43 -7.86
CA PRO A 335 18.74 -7.01 -7.30
C PRO A 335 18.72 -7.01 -5.78
N GLY A 336 19.05 -8.16 -5.18
CA GLY A 336 19.09 -8.35 -3.74
C GLY A 336 17.80 -8.84 -3.09
N THR A 337 16.66 -8.84 -3.80
CA THR A 337 15.41 -9.48 -3.33
C THR A 337 15.61 -10.96 -3.05
N ASN A 338 15.13 -11.43 -1.89
CA ASN A 338 15.18 -12.83 -1.50
C ASN A 338 13.81 -13.48 -1.68
N PHE A 339 13.66 -14.42 -2.61
CA PHE A 339 12.42 -15.15 -2.81
C PHE A 339 12.68 -16.64 -2.99
N THR A 340 11.67 -17.45 -2.68
CA THR A 340 11.73 -18.90 -2.82
C THR A 340 11.44 -19.28 -4.28
N LEU A 341 12.43 -19.83 -4.99
CA LEU A 341 12.18 -20.48 -6.29
C LEU A 341 11.08 -21.56 -6.20
N GLY A 342 10.22 -21.62 -7.22
CA GLY A 342 9.13 -22.60 -7.28
C GLY A 342 7.88 -22.25 -6.46
N SER A 343 7.92 -21.25 -5.56
CA SER A 343 6.72 -20.76 -4.85
C SER A 343 5.75 -19.98 -5.74
N ALA A 344 6.16 -19.70 -6.98
CA ALA A 344 5.35 -19.13 -8.06
C ALA A 344 4.06 -19.94 -8.31
N ALA A 345 4.05 -21.25 -8.01
CA ALA A 345 2.82 -22.05 -7.93
C ALA A 345 2.00 -21.74 -6.65
N SER A 346 1.92 -20.45 -6.29
CA SER A 346 0.95 -19.96 -5.32
C SER A 346 -0.45 -20.26 -5.83
N TRP A 347 -1.44 -20.34 -4.93
CA TRP A 347 -2.84 -20.49 -5.34
C TRP A 347 -3.20 -19.43 -6.40
N THR A 348 -2.72 -18.19 -6.27
CA THR A 348 -3.02 -17.09 -7.22
C THR A 348 -2.53 -17.41 -8.62
N GLY A 349 -1.32 -17.94 -8.70
CA GLY A 349 -0.73 -18.40 -9.94
C GLY A 349 -1.54 -19.52 -10.60
N ASN A 350 -1.91 -20.55 -9.83
CA ASN A 350 -2.73 -21.65 -10.32
C ASN A 350 -4.13 -21.20 -10.78
N PHE A 351 -4.75 -20.29 -10.04
CA PHE A 351 -6.05 -19.74 -10.41
C PHE A 351 -5.98 -18.98 -11.74
N ILE A 352 -4.99 -18.11 -11.92
CA ILE A 352 -4.79 -17.37 -13.16
C ILE A 352 -4.55 -18.32 -14.35
N VAL A 353 -3.73 -19.36 -14.16
CA VAL A 353 -3.48 -20.41 -15.17
C VAL A 353 -4.77 -21.11 -15.56
N GLN A 354 -5.62 -21.49 -14.60
CA GLN A 354 -6.92 -22.11 -14.86
C GLN A 354 -7.88 -21.15 -15.57
N GLN A 355 -7.89 -19.87 -15.20
CA GLN A 355 -8.69 -18.85 -15.89
C GLN A 355 -8.27 -18.69 -17.36
N ALA A 356 -7.01 -18.98 -17.69
CA ALA A 356 -6.50 -18.99 -19.07
C ALA A 356 -6.84 -20.28 -19.84
N GLY A 357 -7.58 -21.22 -19.24
CA GLY A 357 -7.95 -22.49 -19.85
C GLY A 357 -6.82 -23.51 -19.86
N LEU A 358 -5.79 -23.32 -19.03
CA LEU A 358 -4.61 -24.17 -18.95
C LEU A 358 -4.64 -25.04 -17.68
N SER A 359 -4.02 -26.22 -17.77
CA SER A 359 -3.80 -27.08 -16.61
C SER A 359 -2.63 -26.56 -15.77
N ASN A 360 -2.70 -26.70 -14.44
CA ASN A 360 -1.59 -26.36 -13.57
C ASN A 360 -0.30 -27.07 -14.01
N GLY A 361 0.84 -26.38 -13.95
CA GLY A 361 2.14 -26.92 -14.37
C GLY A 361 2.41 -26.90 -15.88
N THR A 362 1.47 -26.43 -16.72
CA THR A 362 1.66 -26.33 -18.17
C THR A 362 2.15 -24.97 -18.66
N ILE A 363 2.32 -24.01 -17.74
CA ILE A 363 2.80 -22.67 -18.07
C ILE A 363 4.25 -22.70 -18.57
N ASN A 364 4.52 -22.02 -19.67
CA ASN A 364 5.83 -21.91 -20.31
C ASN A 364 5.93 -20.58 -21.07
N ALA A 365 7.08 -20.33 -21.72
CA ALA A 365 7.31 -19.06 -22.39
C ALA A 365 6.31 -18.78 -23.53
N ALA A 366 5.80 -19.81 -24.21
CA ALA A 366 4.91 -19.65 -25.36
C ALA A 366 3.47 -19.26 -24.96
N ASN A 367 3.02 -19.64 -23.77
CA ASN A 367 1.67 -19.33 -23.27
C ASN A 367 1.64 -18.30 -22.13
N PHE A 368 2.80 -17.79 -21.69
CA PHE A 368 2.89 -16.84 -20.59
C PHE A 368 2.12 -15.55 -20.86
N GLU A 369 2.22 -15.00 -22.08
CA GLU A 369 1.51 -13.78 -22.49
C GLU A 369 -0.01 -13.97 -22.39
N GLN A 370 -0.54 -15.10 -22.88
CA GLN A 370 -1.97 -15.43 -22.74
C GLN A 370 -2.41 -15.49 -21.26
N VAL A 371 -1.61 -16.10 -20.40
CA VAL A 371 -1.88 -16.18 -18.95
C VAL A 371 -1.86 -14.78 -18.32
N PHE A 372 -0.92 -13.94 -18.73
CA PHE A 372 -0.79 -12.56 -18.29
C PHE A 372 -2.00 -11.72 -18.70
N ASP A 373 -2.37 -11.74 -19.98
CA ASP A 373 -3.53 -11.02 -20.52
C ASP A 373 -4.82 -11.45 -19.83
N ARG A 374 -4.97 -12.74 -19.57
CA ARG A 374 -6.14 -13.25 -18.85
C ARG A 374 -6.23 -12.71 -17.44
N SER A 375 -5.11 -12.60 -16.73
CA SER A 375 -5.06 -11.97 -15.40
C SER A 375 -5.46 -10.50 -15.46
N VAL A 376 -4.94 -9.76 -16.45
CA VAL A 376 -5.27 -8.35 -16.68
C VAL A 376 -6.76 -8.16 -16.94
N GLN A 377 -7.37 -9.02 -17.76
CA GLN A 377 -8.80 -8.98 -18.09
C GLN A 377 -9.71 -9.39 -16.91
N PHE A 378 -9.29 -10.38 -16.12
CA PHE A 378 -10.13 -10.95 -15.07
C PHE A 378 -10.21 -10.02 -13.85
N PHE A 379 -9.08 -9.49 -13.40
CA PHE A 379 -8.99 -8.65 -12.22
C PHE A 379 -9.21 -7.18 -12.60
N ASN A 380 -10.40 -6.67 -12.28
CA ASN A 380 -10.80 -5.30 -12.60
C ASN A 380 -9.97 -4.23 -11.84
N ASN A 381 -10.23 -2.96 -12.19
CA ASN A 381 -9.55 -1.80 -11.59
C ASN A 381 -9.81 -1.65 -10.09
N ASN A 382 -11.01 -1.98 -9.58
CA ASN A 382 -11.33 -1.80 -8.15
C ASN A 382 -10.61 -2.83 -7.26
N LEU A 383 -10.37 -4.04 -7.75
CA LEU A 383 -9.45 -4.94 -7.05
C LEU A 383 -8.02 -4.43 -7.20
N SER A 384 -7.63 -4.04 -8.41
CA SER A 384 -6.23 -3.78 -8.75
C SER A 384 -5.73 -2.40 -8.34
N ALA A 385 -6.59 -1.46 -7.95
CA ALA A 385 -6.24 -0.07 -7.61
C ALA A 385 -5.30 0.56 -8.65
N THR A 386 -5.79 0.69 -9.89
CA THR A 386 -4.99 1.11 -11.06
C THR A 386 -5.24 2.55 -11.50
N ASN A 387 -6.26 3.23 -10.93
CA ASN A 387 -6.69 4.56 -11.37
C ASN A 387 -5.71 5.65 -10.91
N ALA A 388 -4.88 6.15 -11.82
CA ALA A 388 -3.90 7.20 -11.52
C ALA A 388 -4.52 8.60 -11.32
N ASN A 389 -5.81 8.80 -11.62
CA ASN A 389 -6.45 10.10 -11.41
C ASN A 389 -6.91 10.27 -9.95
N LEU A 390 -5.98 10.69 -9.09
CA LEU A 390 -6.23 11.00 -7.68
C LEU A 390 -6.71 12.44 -7.44
N THR A 391 -7.20 13.13 -8.48
CA THR A 391 -7.73 14.51 -8.36
C THR A 391 -8.83 14.65 -7.30
N PRO A 392 -9.82 13.73 -7.19
CA PRO A 392 -10.84 13.81 -6.15
C PRO A 392 -10.25 13.78 -4.72
N PHE A 393 -9.29 12.89 -4.46
CA PHE A 393 -8.61 12.79 -3.15
C PHE A 393 -7.79 14.03 -2.84
N LYS A 394 -7.03 14.54 -3.82
CA LYS A 394 -6.32 15.82 -3.70
C LYS A 394 -7.27 16.96 -3.35
N ASN A 395 -8.40 17.08 -4.06
CA ASN A 395 -9.38 18.14 -3.85
C ASN A 395 -10.11 18.03 -2.51
N ALA A 396 -10.28 16.81 -1.98
CA ALA A 396 -10.77 16.57 -0.62
C ALA A 396 -9.74 16.96 0.47
N GLY A 397 -8.52 17.35 0.09
CA GLY A 397 -7.44 17.74 1.00
C GLY A 397 -6.62 16.57 1.53
N GLY A 398 -6.88 15.34 1.06
CA GLY A 398 -6.25 14.12 1.54
C GLY A 398 -4.74 14.10 1.36
N LYS A 399 -4.04 13.36 2.22
CA LYS A 399 -2.60 13.08 2.13
C LYS A 399 -2.35 11.57 2.01
N LEU A 400 -1.64 11.15 0.99
CA LEU A 400 -1.25 9.76 0.75
C LEU A 400 0.26 9.61 0.98
N LEU A 401 0.62 8.79 1.96
CA LEU A 401 2.01 8.45 2.26
C LEU A 401 2.21 6.97 2.00
N THR A 402 3.13 6.66 1.11
CA THR A 402 3.47 5.28 0.74
C THR A 402 4.94 5.04 0.97
N TRP A 403 5.29 3.87 1.49
CA TRP A 403 6.65 3.38 1.46
C TRP A 403 6.68 1.94 0.97
N HIS A 404 7.74 1.55 0.27
CA HIS A 404 7.90 0.20 -0.27
C HIS A 404 9.34 -0.29 -0.02
N GLY A 405 9.47 -1.50 0.52
CA GLY A 405 10.77 -2.15 0.67
C GLY A 405 11.34 -2.56 -0.69
N LEU A 406 12.58 -2.16 -1.00
CA LEU A 406 13.16 -2.47 -2.32
C LEU A 406 13.55 -3.95 -2.48
N TYR A 407 13.61 -4.71 -1.39
CA TYR A 407 13.79 -6.17 -1.39
C TYR A 407 12.47 -6.92 -1.16
N ASP A 408 11.32 -6.26 -1.37
CA ASP A 408 10.02 -6.92 -1.30
C ASP A 408 9.99 -8.10 -2.27
N ASN A 409 9.62 -9.26 -1.71
CA ASN A 409 9.64 -10.55 -2.36
C ASN A 409 8.23 -11.11 -2.61
N MET A 410 7.21 -10.28 -2.41
CA MET A 410 5.80 -10.60 -2.65
C MET A 410 5.17 -9.63 -3.64
N ILE A 411 5.49 -8.34 -3.53
CA ILE A 411 4.97 -7.28 -4.39
C ILE A 411 6.16 -6.54 -4.99
N PHE A 412 6.09 -6.24 -6.29
CA PHE A 412 7.20 -5.66 -7.02
C PHE A 412 7.27 -4.14 -6.74
N PRO A 413 8.36 -3.62 -6.14
CA PRO A 413 8.47 -2.19 -5.80
C PRO A 413 8.34 -1.29 -7.02
N SER A 414 8.88 -1.72 -8.17
CA SER A 414 8.78 -1.02 -9.45
C SER A 414 7.33 -0.76 -9.88
N GLY A 415 6.37 -1.62 -9.49
CA GLY A 415 4.95 -1.37 -9.77
C GLY A 415 4.35 -0.22 -8.96
N THR A 416 4.89 0.07 -7.78
CA THR A 416 4.51 1.26 -7.00
C THR A 416 5.11 2.52 -7.59
N LEU A 417 6.36 2.46 -8.05
CA LEU A 417 7.03 3.57 -8.73
C LEU A 417 6.37 3.91 -10.07
N ASP A 418 5.99 2.89 -10.83
CA ASP A 418 5.18 3.02 -12.05
C ASP A 418 3.89 3.78 -11.77
N TYR A 419 3.08 3.31 -10.81
CA TYR A 419 1.83 3.98 -10.44
C TYR A 419 2.08 5.44 -10.04
N HIS A 420 3.10 5.71 -9.23
CA HIS A 420 3.47 7.08 -8.83
C HIS A 420 3.78 7.96 -10.05
N GLN A 421 4.55 7.45 -11.00
CA GLN A 421 4.86 8.19 -12.21
C GLN A 421 3.62 8.38 -13.11
N ARG A 422 2.71 7.41 -13.17
CA ARG A 422 1.42 7.58 -13.85
C ARG A 422 0.59 8.68 -13.22
N VAL A 423 0.49 8.75 -11.89
CA VAL A 423 -0.19 9.86 -11.19
C VAL A 423 0.46 11.20 -11.51
N ILE A 424 1.80 11.28 -11.52
CA ILE A 424 2.54 12.48 -11.93
C ILE A 424 2.16 12.90 -13.36
N ASN A 425 2.13 11.97 -14.30
CA ASN A 425 1.79 12.25 -15.69
C ASN A 425 0.32 12.71 -15.80
N THR A 426 -0.61 12.03 -15.13
CA THR A 426 -2.05 12.35 -15.15
C THR A 426 -2.38 13.70 -14.51
N LEU A 427 -1.68 14.08 -13.42
CA LEU A 427 -1.95 15.32 -12.67
C LEU A 427 -1.05 16.49 -13.10
N GLY A 428 -0.30 16.36 -14.20
CA GLY A 428 0.44 17.46 -14.81
C GLY A 428 1.74 17.83 -14.10
N GLY A 429 2.43 16.86 -13.48
CA GLY A 429 3.81 17.01 -13.01
C GLY A 429 4.01 16.79 -11.51
N ALA A 430 5.27 16.53 -11.12
CA ALA A 430 5.65 16.15 -9.76
C ALA A 430 5.26 17.20 -8.71
N ASN A 431 5.39 18.49 -9.02
CA ASN A 431 5.01 19.57 -8.10
C ASN A 431 3.53 19.50 -7.68
N ASN A 432 2.64 19.05 -8.57
CA ASN A 432 1.22 18.91 -8.28
C ASN A 432 0.91 17.69 -7.42
N VAL A 433 1.78 16.68 -7.43
CA VAL A 433 1.64 15.41 -6.72
C VAL A 433 2.29 15.49 -5.34
N ASP A 434 3.50 16.04 -5.25
CA ASP A 434 4.30 16.17 -4.01
C ASP A 434 3.58 16.93 -2.88
N SER A 435 2.55 17.72 -3.21
CA SER A 435 1.71 18.44 -2.24
C SER A 435 0.72 17.54 -1.47
N PHE A 436 0.45 16.32 -1.95
CA PHE A 436 -0.54 15.43 -1.36
C PHE A 436 -0.20 13.93 -1.42
N TYR A 437 0.67 13.49 -2.33
CA TYR A 437 1.08 12.09 -2.45
C TYR A 437 2.60 11.99 -2.49
N ARG A 438 3.19 11.23 -1.55
CA ARG A 438 4.63 10.99 -1.45
C ARG A 438 4.94 9.52 -1.28
N VAL A 439 5.90 9.03 -2.06
CA VAL A 439 6.39 7.64 -2.02
C VAL A 439 7.82 7.61 -1.49
N PHE A 440 8.14 6.62 -0.66
CA PHE A 440 9.43 6.42 -0.01
C PHE A 440 9.99 5.02 -0.31
N GLU A 441 11.28 4.95 -0.67
CA GLU A 441 11.94 3.73 -1.11
C GLU A 441 12.87 3.21 -0.03
N ALA A 442 12.54 2.08 0.62
CA ALA A 442 13.28 1.55 1.76
C ALA A 442 14.29 0.46 1.32
N PRO A 443 15.59 0.78 1.19
CA PRO A 443 16.58 -0.17 0.69
C PRO A 443 16.81 -1.31 1.67
N GLY A 444 16.98 -2.53 1.16
CA GLY A 444 17.23 -3.72 1.98
C GLY A 444 16.02 -4.22 2.78
N VAL A 445 14.88 -3.53 2.74
CA VAL A 445 13.63 -3.93 3.41
C VAL A 445 12.82 -4.84 2.50
N GLY A 446 12.28 -5.92 3.07
CA GLY A 446 11.40 -6.86 2.36
C GLY A 446 9.91 -6.48 2.42
N HIS A 447 9.03 -7.47 2.29
CA HIS A 447 7.59 -7.24 2.31
C HIS A 447 7.10 -6.75 3.69
N CYS A 448 6.48 -5.56 3.71
CA CYS A 448 5.95 -4.89 4.92
C CYS A 448 6.95 -4.72 6.08
N GLY A 449 8.24 -4.89 5.82
CA GLY A 449 9.28 -5.02 6.83
C GLY A 449 10.26 -6.12 6.43
N ASN A 450 10.79 -6.89 7.37
CA ASN A 450 11.80 -7.93 7.11
C ASN A 450 13.04 -7.39 6.40
N GLY A 451 13.83 -8.28 5.80
CA GLY A 451 15.07 -7.93 5.13
C GLY A 451 16.19 -7.52 6.09
N VAL A 452 17.27 -7.01 5.52
CA VAL A 452 18.48 -6.58 6.25
C VAL A 452 18.51 -5.06 6.48
N GLY A 453 17.66 -4.31 5.77
CA GLY A 453 17.62 -2.86 5.80
C GLY A 453 16.78 -2.24 6.93
N PRO A 454 16.97 -0.93 7.20
CA PRO A 454 16.16 -0.18 8.17
C PRO A 454 14.71 0.03 7.71
N VAL A 455 13.74 -0.35 8.56
CA VAL A 455 12.29 -0.20 8.30
C VAL A 455 11.79 1.13 8.88
N PRO A 456 10.93 1.91 8.19
CA PRO A 456 10.36 3.14 8.72
C PRO A 456 9.75 2.99 10.13
N LEU A 457 10.02 3.96 11.00
CA LEU A 457 9.56 4.00 12.40
C LEU A 457 8.36 4.93 12.52
N ASN A 458 7.21 4.36 12.90
CA ASN A 458 5.95 5.10 13.07
C ASN A 458 5.67 6.11 11.93
N PRO A 459 5.70 5.71 10.64
CA PRO A 459 5.45 6.64 9.53
C PRO A 459 4.07 7.34 9.62
N ILE A 460 3.13 6.75 10.37
CA ILE A 460 1.84 7.36 10.67
C ILE A 460 1.96 8.73 11.38
N ASN A 461 2.98 8.94 12.21
CA ASN A 461 3.20 10.23 12.86
C ASN A 461 3.62 11.31 11.85
N SER A 462 4.43 10.93 10.86
CA SER A 462 4.80 11.85 9.76
C SER A 462 3.58 12.22 8.93
N LEU A 463 2.65 11.27 8.73
CA LEU A 463 1.39 11.53 8.05
C LEU A 463 0.45 12.43 8.87
N VAL A 464 0.34 12.21 10.19
CA VAL A 464 -0.40 13.09 11.10
C VAL A 464 0.15 14.52 11.03
N ASP A 465 1.47 14.69 11.05
CA ASP A 465 2.10 16.00 10.94
C ASP A 465 1.81 16.69 9.60
N TRP A 466 1.76 15.91 8.53
CA TRP A 466 1.42 16.44 7.22
C TRP A 466 -0.04 16.88 7.14
N VAL A 467 -0.96 16.05 7.63
CA VAL A 467 -2.41 16.32 7.61
C VAL A 467 -2.76 17.50 8.51
N GLU A 468 -2.27 17.51 9.75
CA GLU A 468 -2.72 18.45 10.78
C GLU A 468 -1.90 19.73 10.82
N ARG A 469 -0.62 19.68 10.39
CA ARG A 469 0.33 20.79 10.53
C ARG A 469 0.90 21.26 9.19
N GLY A 470 0.55 20.59 8.08
CA GLY A 470 1.09 20.91 6.75
C GLY A 470 2.57 20.57 6.59
N ILE A 471 3.15 19.79 7.51
CA ILE A 471 4.58 19.44 7.50
C ILE A 471 4.75 18.15 6.70
N ALA A 472 4.98 18.28 5.40
CA ALA A 472 5.19 17.13 4.53
C ALA A 472 6.55 16.47 4.81
N PRO A 473 6.63 15.14 4.95
CA PRO A 473 7.90 14.47 5.26
C PRO A 473 8.83 14.47 4.05
N GLU A 474 10.06 14.94 4.20
CA GLU A 474 11.12 14.80 3.17
C GLU A 474 11.82 13.45 3.26
N THR A 475 11.87 12.87 4.46
CA THR A 475 12.42 11.54 4.74
C THR A 475 11.58 10.86 5.82
N LEU A 476 11.68 9.54 5.93
CA LEU A 476 11.10 8.79 7.05
C LEU A 476 12.23 8.25 7.94
N PRO A 477 12.24 8.51 9.25
CA PRO A 477 13.14 7.83 10.17
C PRO A 477 12.97 6.31 10.06
N ALA A 478 14.05 5.55 9.94
CA ALA A 478 13.99 4.10 9.86
C ALA A 478 15.09 3.42 10.70
N MET A 479 14.82 2.18 11.11
CA MET A 479 15.74 1.41 11.95
C MET A 479 15.72 -0.09 11.66
N LYS A 480 16.86 -0.75 11.86
CA LYS A 480 17.00 -2.20 11.95
C LYS A 480 17.68 -2.57 13.26
N VAL A 481 17.17 -3.58 13.94
CA VAL A 481 17.86 -4.24 15.06
C VAL A 481 18.48 -5.54 14.53
N ASN A 482 19.79 -5.70 14.73
CA ASN A 482 20.56 -6.89 14.34
C ASN A 482 21.42 -7.34 15.52
N GLY A 483 20.92 -8.33 16.30
CA GLY A 483 21.52 -8.68 17.57
C GLY A 483 21.53 -7.49 18.54
N SER A 484 22.70 -7.09 19.02
CA SER A 484 22.88 -5.88 19.84
C SER A 484 23.07 -4.59 19.03
N GLN A 485 23.29 -4.71 17.71
CA GLN A 485 23.52 -3.56 16.84
C GLN A 485 22.19 -2.93 16.41
N ILE A 486 22.15 -1.60 16.40
CA ILE A 486 21.03 -0.82 15.89
C ILE A 486 21.52 0.02 14.72
N ILE A 487 20.95 -0.21 13.55
CA ILE A 487 21.23 0.55 12.33
C ILE A 487 20.10 1.57 12.16
N ARG A 488 20.42 2.86 12.02
CA ARG A 488 19.47 3.93 11.70
C ARG A 488 19.86 4.60 10.41
N ARG A 489 18.90 4.73 9.49
CA ARG A 489 19.05 5.42 8.21
C ARG A 489 17.71 6.00 7.85
N ASN A 490 17.64 7.26 7.47
CA ASN A 490 16.36 7.79 6.99
C ASN A 490 16.07 7.24 5.59
N VAL A 491 14.83 6.86 5.35
CA VAL A 491 14.33 6.43 4.05
C VAL A 491 14.03 7.68 3.23
N CYS A 492 14.56 7.72 2.00
CA CYS A 492 14.39 8.84 1.10
C CYS A 492 13.10 8.72 0.29
N ARG A 493 12.53 9.88 -0.06
CA ARG A 493 11.42 9.94 -1.02
C ARG A 493 11.91 9.59 -2.44
N VAL A 494 11.00 9.09 -3.27
CA VAL A 494 11.26 8.80 -4.69
C VAL A 494 11.92 9.98 -5.39
N GLY A 495 12.92 9.69 -6.21
CA GLY A 495 13.81 10.66 -6.85
C GLY A 495 15.09 10.95 -6.05
N PHE A 496 15.21 10.38 -4.85
CA PHE A 496 16.40 10.47 -4.00
C PHE A 496 16.77 9.09 -3.44
N SER A 497 18.07 8.88 -3.21
CA SER A 497 18.60 7.67 -2.56
C SER A 497 19.52 8.06 -1.38
N PRO A 498 19.62 7.21 -0.33
CA PRO A 498 20.55 7.46 0.76
C PRO A 498 22.00 7.45 0.26
N ARG A 499 22.76 8.47 0.65
CA ARG A 499 24.21 8.57 0.44
C ARG A 499 24.92 8.70 1.76
N PHE A 500 25.96 7.89 1.95
CA PHE A 500 26.83 7.98 3.10
C PHE A 500 27.78 9.18 2.98
N MET A 501 27.84 9.99 4.04
CA MET A 501 28.63 11.22 4.12
C MET A 501 29.91 11.04 4.94
N GLY A 502 30.11 9.88 5.57
CA GLY A 502 31.22 9.59 6.48
C GLY A 502 30.77 9.39 7.94
N GLY A 503 31.66 8.83 8.76
CA GLY A 503 31.39 8.55 10.19
C GLY A 503 30.94 7.11 10.45
N ASP A 504 29.99 6.92 11.37
CA ASP A 504 29.42 5.60 11.68
C ASP A 504 28.21 5.32 10.77
N ALA A 505 28.34 4.31 9.90
CA ALA A 505 27.27 3.91 8.99
C ALA A 505 25.96 3.49 9.68
N ASN A 506 25.99 3.20 10.98
CA ASN A 506 24.82 2.79 11.77
C ASN A 506 24.01 3.96 12.34
N VAL A 507 24.47 5.21 12.20
CA VAL A 507 23.75 6.40 12.69
C VAL A 507 23.15 7.21 11.53
N ALA A 508 21.91 7.69 11.70
CA ALA A 508 21.18 8.36 10.63
C ALA A 508 21.87 9.65 10.14
N GLN A 509 22.59 10.35 11.03
CA GLN A 509 23.28 11.61 10.73
C GLN A 509 24.47 11.45 9.78
N SER A 510 24.96 10.22 9.60
CA SER A 510 26.01 9.91 8.64
C SER A 510 25.49 9.75 7.21
N TRP A 511 24.19 9.94 6.99
CA TRP A 511 23.54 9.77 5.70
C TRP A 511 22.75 11.01 5.30
N THR A 512 22.63 11.24 4.00
CA THR A 512 21.74 12.25 3.43
C THR A 512 20.99 11.66 2.24
N CYS A 513 19.90 12.30 1.82
CA CYS A 513 19.21 11.95 0.59
C CYS A 513 19.79 12.77 -0.57
N GLN A 514 20.34 12.11 -1.59
CA GLN A 514 20.80 12.74 -2.81
C GLN A 514 19.93 12.36 -3.98
N SER A 515 19.75 13.27 -4.95
CA SER A 515 19.06 12.99 -6.21
C SER A 515 19.60 11.71 -6.84
N ALA A 516 18.71 10.79 -7.17
CA ALA A 516 19.05 9.50 -7.72
C ALA A 516 18.18 9.20 -8.93
N GLN A 517 18.81 8.62 -9.96
CA GLN A 517 18.09 8.17 -11.14
C GLN A 517 17.40 6.84 -10.85
N GLN A 518 16.12 6.76 -11.23
CA GLN A 518 15.34 5.53 -11.21
C GLN A 518 15.17 5.03 -12.65
N ASN A 519 15.96 4.03 -13.03
CA ASN A 519 15.93 3.47 -14.39
C ASN A 519 14.82 2.43 -14.52
N PHE A 520 13.59 2.88 -14.73
CA PHE A 520 12.49 2.01 -15.16
C PHE A 520 11.63 2.70 -16.21
N THR A 521 11.08 1.92 -17.13
CA THR A 521 10.10 2.40 -18.11
C THR A 521 8.72 2.33 -17.51
N VAL A 522 7.99 3.44 -17.48
CA VAL A 522 6.56 3.46 -17.10
C VAL A 522 5.80 2.58 -18.09
N LEU A 523 5.03 1.63 -17.58
CA LEU A 523 4.18 0.78 -18.42
C LEU A 523 2.85 1.51 -18.61
N ASP A 524 2.42 1.64 -19.87
CA ASP A 524 1.13 2.27 -20.15
C ASP A 524 0.01 1.47 -19.46
N ALA A 525 -0.75 2.18 -18.61
CA ALA A 525 -1.92 1.61 -17.94
C ALA A 525 -3.12 1.50 -18.88
N ASP A 526 -3.07 2.16 -20.05
CA ASP A 526 -4.21 2.48 -20.90
C ASP A 526 -4.25 1.73 -22.25
N GLU A 527 -3.81 0.47 -22.29
CA GLU A 527 -4.33 -0.45 -23.31
C GLU A 527 -5.11 -1.57 -22.63
N GLY A 528 -6.38 -1.27 -22.35
CA GLY A 528 -7.40 -2.30 -22.42
C GLY A 528 -7.39 -2.88 -23.83
N GLY A 529 -6.69 -4.01 -24.00
CA GLY A 529 -6.69 -4.82 -25.21
C GLY A 529 -5.52 -4.55 -26.14
N LEU A 530 -4.56 -5.48 -26.15
CA LEU A 530 -3.71 -5.69 -27.31
C LEU A 530 -4.60 -6.05 -28.51
N GLY A 531 -4.62 -5.20 -29.54
CA GLY A 531 -5.01 -5.56 -30.91
C GLY A 531 -6.49 -5.48 -31.27
N GLY A 532 -6.98 -4.29 -31.55
CA GLY A 532 -8.23 -4.09 -32.29
C GLY A 532 -8.35 -2.67 -32.80
N SER A 533 -8.17 -2.47 -34.11
CA SER A 533 -8.29 -1.17 -34.76
C SER A 533 -9.55 -0.42 -34.33
N THR A 534 -9.40 0.87 -34.03
CA THR A 534 -10.44 1.83 -33.64
C THR A 534 -11.44 2.14 -34.76
N THR A 535 -12.11 1.14 -35.31
CA THR A 535 -13.14 1.32 -36.36
C THR A 535 -14.39 0.44 -36.24
N GLU A 536 -14.53 -0.44 -35.22
CA GLU A 536 -15.74 -1.29 -35.09
C GLU A 536 -16.53 -1.15 -33.78
N ALA A 537 -16.04 -0.41 -32.79
CA ALA A 537 -16.78 -0.17 -31.54
C ALA A 537 -17.87 0.93 -31.66
N THR A 538 -17.85 1.74 -32.74
CA THR A 538 -18.85 2.79 -33.00
C THR A 538 -20.11 2.30 -33.72
N THR A 539 -20.16 1.04 -34.16
CA THR A 539 -21.30 0.48 -34.91
C THR A 539 -22.24 -0.40 -34.08
N LEU A 540 -21.85 -0.76 -32.85
CA LEU A 540 -22.68 -1.55 -31.92
C LEU A 540 -23.37 -0.70 -30.84
N SER A 541 -22.84 0.48 -30.53
CA SER A 541 -23.47 1.47 -29.63
C SER A 541 -24.65 2.21 -30.29
N SER A 542 -24.62 2.41 -31.61
CA SER A 542 -25.68 3.13 -32.36
C SER A 542 -26.91 2.27 -32.68
N LYS A 543 -26.82 0.93 -32.62
CA LYS A 543 -27.96 0.02 -32.81
C LYS A 543 -28.70 -0.34 -31.51
N ALA A 544 -28.06 -0.21 -30.36
CA ALA A 544 -28.72 -0.41 -29.06
C ALA A 544 -29.53 0.82 -28.61
N SER A 545 -29.13 2.03 -29.03
CA SER A 545 -29.86 3.27 -28.73
C SER A 545 -31.09 3.50 -29.63
N SER A 546 -31.13 2.95 -30.85
CA SER A 546 -32.30 3.05 -31.74
C SER A 546 -33.44 2.09 -31.38
N LEU A 547 -33.15 0.97 -30.71
CA LEU A 547 -34.16 0.00 -30.25
C LEU A 547 -34.81 0.41 -28.91
N GLY A 548 -34.08 1.14 -28.05
CA GLY A 548 -34.63 1.69 -26.81
C GLY A 548 -35.57 2.89 -27.02
N HIS A 549 -35.30 3.75 -28.01
CA HIS A 549 -36.15 4.92 -28.29
C HIS A 549 -37.48 4.58 -29.00
N GLN A 550 -37.53 3.51 -29.80
CA GLN A 550 -38.80 3.06 -30.40
C GLN A 550 -39.71 2.31 -29.42
N PHE A 551 -39.16 1.73 -28.35
CA PHE A 551 -39.95 1.05 -27.32
C PHE A 551 -40.65 2.05 -26.38
N TRP A 552 -40.05 3.22 -26.13
CA TRP A 552 -40.65 4.28 -25.30
C TRP A 552 -41.68 5.15 -26.03
N LEU A 553 -41.57 5.30 -27.36
CA LEU A 553 -42.59 6.00 -28.18
C LEU A 553 -43.86 5.16 -28.43
N ALA A 554 -43.76 3.82 -28.45
CA ALA A 554 -44.92 2.94 -28.58
C ALA A 554 -45.75 2.85 -27.29
N ILE A 555 -45.13 2.99 -26.11
CA ILE A 555 -45.83 3.00 -24.81
C ILE A 555 -46.52 4.36 -24.56
N ALA A 556 -45.93 5.47 -25.03
CA ALA A 556 -46.54 6.80 -24.92
C ALA A 556 -47.77 6.98 -25.85
N ALA A 557 -47.81 6.34 -27.03
CA ALA A 557 -48.97 6.40 -27.93
C ALA A 557 -50.12 5.45 -27.54
N GLY A 558 -49.83 4.38 -26.80
CA GLY A 558 -50.84 3.43 -26.30
C GLY A 558 -51.63 3.92 -25.08
N LEU A 559 -51.04 4.82 -24.26
CA LEU A 559 -51.69 5.36 -23.07
C LEU A 559 -52.60 6.58 -23.33
N THR A 560 -52.54 7.18 -24.52
CA THR A 560 -53.48 8.23 -24.95
C THR A 560 -54.77 7.72 -25.60
N SER A 561 -54.84 6.43 -25.96
CA SER A 561 -56.02 5.85 -26.63
C SER A 561 -56.98 5.12 -25.68
N LEU A 562 -56.68 5.03 -24.38
CA LEU A 562 -57.57 4.43 -23.37
C LEU A 562 -58.33 5.45 -22.49
N VAL A 563 -58.19 6.76 -22.75
CA VAL A 563 -58.88 7.84 -22.00
C VAL A 563 -60.08 8.43 -22.77
N TYR A 564 -60.42 7.89 -23.95
CA TYR A 564 -61.64 8.30 -24.69
C TYR A 564 -62.70 7.20 -24.88
N ALA A 565 -62.53 6.03 -24.24
CA ALA A 565 -63.58 5.02 -24.20
C ALA A 565 -63.42 4.08 -23.00
N LEU A 566 -63.69 4.59 -21.79
CA LEU A 566 -64.38 3.96 -20.65
C LEU A 566 -64.23 4.80 -19.37
#